data_AF-A0A1M7IWK1-F1
#
_entry.id   AF-A0A1M7IWK1-F1
#
_cell.length_a   1.000
_cell.length_b   1.000
_cell.length_c   1.000
_cell.angle_alpha   90.00
_cell.angle_beta   90.00
_cell.angle_gamma   90.00
#
_symmetry.space_group_name_H-M   'P 1'
#
loop_
_entity.id
_entity.type
_entity.pdbx_description
1 polymer ?
#
loop_
_entity_poly.entity_id
_entity_poly.type
_entity_poly.pdbx_seq_one_letter_code
_entity_poly.pdbx_strand_id
1 'polypeptide(L)'
;MSIKQLFSYVISLIFVVTALILVSAGASRVLEQTEVNVSYIGIIIMICTTAGFYTLIVEAARGFRSSAEKISIFGLSFHNPVYDPEFEEVPQAEVKNIKTDNEKLRQARADLEDLIEALLYELELKDAELEEIQYVSETYIRHHKNSSRLIRTLVGLLAEDKTDWLTEFYDNVLDESITVLHQDRSDKSSTLFMVDDGKLKMAAYHRVNFTSTVTRTFEYGEGFAGCIWKSGEVALVNDISESSYFEGDFSPNHNYGAIIGLPVKINRTVVGVLCIQSEGADGFIEEDVDTLKFYADICGLAYYYDNMNEKIDAG
;
A
#
# COMPACT_ATOMS: atom_id res chain seq x y z
N MET A 1 0.29 6.30 -61.87
CA MET A 1 1.58 5.60 -62.10
C MET A 1 2.68 6.66 -62.21
N SER A 2 3.70 6.60 -61.36
CA SER A 2 4.77 7.61 -61.34
C SER A 2 5.70 7.45 -62.56
N ILE A 3 6.23 8.55 -63.11
CA ILE A 3 7.21 8.54 -64.21
C ILE A 3 8.40 7.63 -63.90
N LYS A 4 8.83 7.59 -62.62
CA LYS A 4 9.93 6.70 -62.17
C LYS A 4 9.56 5.22 -62.25
N GLN A 5 8.29 4.87 -61.99
CA GLN A 5 7.83 3.49 -62.13
C GLN A 5 7.86 3.07 -63.60
N LEU A 6 7.36 3.91 -64.51
CA LEU A 6 7.35 3.61 -65.94
C LEU A 6 8.78 3.40 -66.48
N PHE A 7 9.74 4.25 -66.11
CA PHE A 7 11.14 4.08 -66.50
C PHE A 7 11.77 2.79 -65.95
N SER A 8 11.44 2.39 -64.71
CA SER A 8 11.97 1.16 -64.12
C SER A 8 11.53 -0.10 -64.89
N TYR A 9 10.29 -0.12 -65.42
CA TYR A 9 9.81 -1.23 -66.24
C TYR A 9 10.54 -1.31 -67.59
N VAL A 10 10.78 -0.17 -68.23
CA VAL A 10 11.50 -0.13 -69.51
C VAL A 10 12.93 -0.63 -69.38
N ILE A 11 13.66 -0.20 -68.34
CA ILE A 11 15.04 -0.65 -68.10
C ILE A 11 15.06 -2.15 -67.79
N SER A 12 14.15 -2.62 -66.94
CA SER A 12 14.05 -4.04 -66.57
C SER A 12 13.74 -4.91 -67.79
N LEU A 13 12.86 -4.46 -68.68
CA LEU A 13 12.54 -5.17 -69.93
C LEU A 13 13.78 -5.37 -70.80
N ILE A 14 14.59 -4.32 -70.97
CA ILE A 14 15.82 -4.39 -71.78
C ILE A 14 16.80 -5.41 -71.18
N PHE A 15 17.00 -5.39 -69.86
CA PHE A 15 17.88 -6.34 -69.18
C PHE A 15 17.40 -7.79 -69.33
N VAL A 16 16.11 -8.04 -69.11
CA VAL A 16 15.53 -9.37 -69.22
C VAL A 16 15.63 -9.91 -70.64
N VAL A 17 15.29 -9.09 -71.65
CA VAL A 17 15.41 -9.50 -73.07
C VAL A 17 16.86 -9.82 -73.43
N THR A 18 17.80 -9.00 -72.99
CA THR A 18 19.23 -9.21 -73.26
C THR A 18 19.74 -10.50 -72.62
N ALA A 19 19.39 -10.74 -71.35
CA ALA A 19 19.74 -11.98 -70.65
C ALA A 19 19.12 -13.22 -71.30
N LEU A 20 17.86 -13.13 -71.73
CA LEU A 20 17.15 -14.22 -72.41
C LEU A 20 17.85 -14.60 -73.71
N ILE A 21 18.23 -13.61 -74.53
CA ILE A 21 18.98 -13.85 -75.78
C ILE A 21 20.31 -14.53 -75.49
N LEU A 22 21.07 -14.04 -74.50
CA LEU A 22 22.37 -14.61 -74.11
C LEU A 22 22.25 -16.08 -73.68
N VAL A 23 21.30 -16.39 -72.78
CA VAL A 23 21.09 -17.75 -72.27
C VAL A 23 20.59 -18.67 -73.37
N SER A 24 19.60 -18.26 -74.16
CA SER A 24 19.06 -19.07 -75.25
C SER A 24 20.08 -19.31 -76.37
N ALA A 25 20.93 -18.33 -76.69
CA ALA A 25 22.02 -18.51 -77.66
C ALA A 25 23.08 -19.49 -77.14
N GLY A 26 23.42 -19.42 -75.85
CA GLY A 26 24.31 -20.38 -75.21
C GLY A 26 23.74 -21.81 -75.24
N ALA A 27 22.48 -21.97 -74.86
CA ALA A 27 21.79 -23.26 -74.84
C ALA A 27 21.65 -23.87 -76.25
N SER A 28 21.33 -23.06 -77.26
CA SER A 28 21.23 -23.49 -78.66
C SER A 28 22.55 -24.09 -79.15
N ARG A 29 23.69 -23.44 -78.86
CA ARG A 29 25.03 -23.95 -79.22
C ARG A 29 25.38 -25.27 -78.51
N VAL A 30 24.98 -25.44 -77.26
CA VAL A 30 25.21 -26.69 -76.52
C VAL A 30 24.38 -27.83 -77.11
N LEU A 31 23.12 -27.56 -77.47
CA LEU A 31 22.23 -28.56 -78.07
C LEU A 31 22.71 -29.00 -79.47
N GLU A 32 23.28 -28.08 -80.26
CA GLU A 32 23.90 -28.40 -81.55
C GLU A 32 25.03 -29.44 -81.41
N GLN A 33 25.80 -29.43 -80.31
CA GLN A 33 26.85 -30.42 -80.05
C GLN A 33 26.30 -31.84 -79.80
N THR A 34 25.01 -31.95 -79.50
CA THR A 34 24.30 -33.22 -79.25
C THR A 34 23.48 -33.70 -80.45
N GLU A 35 23.78 -33.19 -81.66
CA GLU A 35 23.05 -33.45 -82.93
C GLU A 35 21.59 -32.97 -82.95
N VAL A 36 21.15 -32.18 -81.97
CA VAL A 36 19.79 -31.61 -81.90
C VAL A 36 19.83 -30.15 -82.37
N ASN A 37 19.31 -29.87 -83.57
CA ASN A 37 19.33 -28.53 -84.15
C ASN A 37 18.11 -27.70 -83.73
N VAL A 38 18.26 -26.86 -82.69
CA VAL A 38 17.23 -25.91 -82.23
C VAL A 38 17.78 -24.49 -82.24
N SER A 39 17.11 -23.59 -82.97
CA SER A 39 17.46 -22.17 -82.97
C SER A 39 17.22 -21.53 -81.61
N TYR A 40 18.09 -20.59 -81.22
CA TYR A 40 17.92 -19.78 -80.00
C TYR A 40 16.56 -19.06 -79.95
N ILE A 41 16.00 -18.68 -81.11
CA ILE A 41 14.65 -18.09 -81.19
C ILE A 41 13.59 -19.09 -80.74
N GLY A 42 13.74 -20.37 -81.11
CA GLY A 42 12.85 -21.45 -80.67
C GLY A 42 12.89 -21.66 -79.15
N ILE A 43 14.08 -21.58 -78.55
CA ILE A 43 14.26 -21.67 -77.09
C ILE A 43 13.60 -20.48 -76.39
N ILE A 44 13.77 -19.26 -76.91
CA ILE A 44 13.10 -18.06 -76.40
C ILE A 44 11.58 -18.23 -76.42
N ILE A 45 11.01 -18.68 -77.55
CA ILE A 45 9.57 -18.90 -77.69
C ILE A 45 9.09 -19.95 -76.70
N MET A 46 9.82 -21.04 -76.50
CA MET A 46 9.48 -22.07 -75.53
C MET A 46 9.45 -21.51 -74.09
N ILE A 47 10.46 -20.73 -73.72
CA ILE A 47 10.54 -20.13 -72.37
C ILE A 47 9.39 -19.13 -72.15
N CYS A 48 9.16 -18.23 -73.11
CA CYS A 48 8.10 -17.23 -73.01
C CYS A 48 6.70 -17.86 -72.99
N THR A 49 6.46 -18.89 -73.82
CA THR A 49 5.17 -19.59 -73.82
C THR A 49 4.95 -20.35 -72.52
N THR A 50 5.97 -21.02 -71.99
CA THR A 50 5.88 -21.73 -70.69
C THR A 50 5.62 -20.75 -69.54
N ALA A 51 6.36 -19.64 -69.47
CA ALA A 51 6.17 -18.62 -68.45
C ALA A 51 4.79 -17.95 -68.57
N GLY A 52 4.36 -17.62 -69.79
CA GLY A 52 3.04 -17.06 -70.05
C GLY A 52 1.93 -18.02 -69.62
N PHE A 53 2.05 -19.30 -69.95
CA PHE A 53 1.09 -20.32 -69.54
C PHE A 53 1.03 -20.47 -68.02
N TYR A 54 2.17 -20.47 -67.34
CA TYR A 54 2.24 -20.46 -65.88
C TYR A 54 1.54 -19.25 -65.26
N THR A 55 1.80 -18.03 -65.77
CA THR A 55 1.12 -16.83 -65.26
C THR A 55 -0.38 -16.86 -65.46
N LEU A 56 -0.84 -17.37 -66.61
CA LEU A 56 -2.26 -17.51 -66.91
C LEU A 56 -2.93 -18.54 -65.99
N ILE A 57 -2.25 -19.65 -65.69
CA ILE A 57 -2.71 -20.63 -64.69
C ILE A 57 -2.86 -19.99 -63.31
N VAL A 58 -1.87 -19.21 -62.87
CA VAL A 58 -1.89 -18.58 -61.53
C VAL A 58 -3.05 -17.58 -61.41
N GLU A 59 -3.24 -16.72 -62.42
CA GLU A 59 -4.34 -15.74 -62.41
C GLU A 59 -5.70 -16.41 -62.53
N ALA A 60 -5.84 -17.43 -63.38
CA ALA A 60 -7.06 -18.24 -63.44
C ALA A 60 -7.33 -18.92 -62.09
N ALA A 61 -6.32 -19.49 -61.44
CA ALA A 61 -6.44 -20.13 -60.13
C ALA A 61 -6.78 -19.14 -59.00
N ARG A 62 -6.41 -17.86 -59.12
CA ARG A 62 -6.89 -16.80 -58.21
C ARG A 62 -8.36 -16.49 -58.47
N GLY A 63 -8.73 -16.27 -59.73
CA GLY A 63 -10.13 -16.00 -60.11
C GLY A 63 -11.09 -17.14 -59.72
N PHE A 64 -10.64 -18.39 -59.80
CA PHE A 64 -11.43 -19.54 -59.32
C PHE A 64 -11.57 -19.57 -57.80
N ARG A 65 -10.58 -19.13 -57.02
CA ARG A 65 -10.68 -19.07 -55.55
C ARG A 65 -11.60 -17.95 -55.08
N SER A 66 -11.66 -16.84 -55.82
CA SER A 66 -12.44 -15.65 -55.46
C SER A 66 -13.92 -15.69 -55.90
N SER A 67 -14.35 -16.66 -56.72
CA SER A 67 -15.72 -16.71 -57.26
C SER A 67 -16.51 -17.92 -56.78
N ALA A 68 -17.69 -17.69 -56.18
CA ALA A 68 -18.62 -18.72 -55.74
C ALA A 68 -19.50 -19.28 -56.88
N GLU A 69 -19.40 -18.73 -58.09
CA GLU A 69 -20.25 -19.12 -59.21
C GLU A 69 -19.96 -20.54 -59.73
N LYS A 70 -20.98 -21.19 -60.32
CA LYS A 70 -20.81 -22.51 -60.94
C LYS A 70 -19.87 -22.41 -62.14
N ILE A 71 -18.87 -23.28 -62.19
CA ILE A 71 -17.96 -23.36 -63.32
C ILE A 71 -18.67 -24.05 -64.49
N SER A 72 -18.73 -23.40 -65.65
CA SER A 72 -19.31 -23.94 -66.87
C SER A 72 -18.21 -24.33 -67.86
N ILE A 73 -18.11 -25.62 -68.19
CA ILE A 73 -17.16 -26.13 -69.18
C ILE A 73 -17.94 -27.04 -70.14
N PHE A 74 -17.84 -26.78 -71.45
CA PHE A 74 -18.54 -27.53 -72.51
C PHE A 74 -20.06 -27.66 -72.30
N GLY A 75 -20.71 -26.63 -71.75
CA GLY A 75 -22.17 -26.61 -71.54
C GLY A 75 -22.66 -27.40 -70.32
N LEU A 76 -21.75 -27.95 -69.51
CA LEU A 76 -22.05 -28.60 -68.23
C LEU A 76 -21.65 -27.66 -67.08
N SER A 77 -22.55 -27.47 -66.11
CA SER A 77 -22.34 -26.59 -64.95
C SER A 77 -22.04 -27.38 -63.69
N PHE A 78 -20.89 -27.14 -63.08
CA PHE A 78 -20.44 -27.78 -61.85
C PHE A 78 -20.35 -26.77 -60.70
N HIS A 79 -20.54 -27.23 -59.46
CA HIS A 79 -20.21 -26.40 -58.29
C HIS A 79 -18.70 -26.17 -58.26
N ASN A 80 -18.26 -24.95 -57.92
CA ASN A 80 -16.84 -24.63 -57.84
C ASN A 80 -16.21 -25.31 -56.60
N PRO A 81 -15.37 -26.34 -56.75
CA PRO A 81 -14.82 -27.08 -55.62
C PRO A 81 -13.64 -26.37 -54.95
N VAL A 82 -13.14 -25.28 -55.55
CA VAL A 82 -11.95 -24.55 -55.09
C VAL A 82 -12.26 -23.12 -54.66
N TYR A 83 -13.55 -22.76 -54.52
CA TYR A 83 -13.95 -21.49 -53.91
C TYR A 83 -13.57 -21.47 -52.43
N ASP A 84 -12.95 -20.38 -51.99
CA ASP A 84 -12.56 -20.17 -50.60
C ASP A 84 -13.23 -18.88 -50.09
N PRO A 85 -14.24 -18.99 -49.19
CA PRO A 85 -14.97 -17.83 -48.68
C PRO A 85 -14.12 -16.92 -47.76
N GLU A 86 -12.96 -17.38 -47.30
CA GLU A 86 -12.01 -16.58 -46.51
C GLU A 86 -10.88 -15.97 -47.37
N PHE A 87 -10.92 -16.15 -48.70
CA PHE A 87 -9.94 -15.59 -49.61
C PHE A 87 -10.16 -14.08 -49.81
N GLU A 88 -9.50 -13.28 -48.98
CA GLU A 88 -9.50 -11.81 -49.07
C GLU A 88 -8.21 -11.34 -49.78
N GLU A 89 -8.34 -10.62 -50.91
CA GLU A 89 -7.17 -9.99 -51.58
C GLU A 89 -6.73 -8.75 -50.81
N VAL A 90 -5.99 -8.93 -49.70
CA VAL A 90 -5.49 -7.80 -48.90
C VAL A 90 -4.28 -7.18 -49.60
N PRO A 91 -4.32 -5.88 -50.00
CA PRO A 91 -3.17 -5.19 -50.56
C PRO A 91 -2.00 -5.19 -49.56
N GLN A 92 -0.77 -5.39 -50.04
CA GLN A 92 0.42 -5.40 -49.17
C GLN A 92 0.59 -4.12 -48.32
N ALA A 93 0.06 -2.99 -48.80
CA ALA A 93 0.04 -1.73 -48.06
C ALA A 93 -0.84 -1.81 -46.80
N GLU A 94 -1.98 -2.49 -46.88
CA GLU A 94 -2.92 -2.68 -45.76
C GLU A 94 -2.36 -3.65 -44.73
N VAL A 95 -1.72 -4.74 -45.17
CA VAL A 95 -0.97 -5.66 -44.27
C VAL A 95 0.12 -4.92 -43.48
N LYS A 96 0.81 -3.96 -44.12
CA LYS A 96 1.84 -3.15 -43.44
C LYS A 96 1.24 -2.23 -42.38
N ASN A 97 0.10 -1.60 -42.66
CA ASN A 97 -0.60 -0.75 -41.71
C ASN A 97 -1.08 -1.56 -40.50
N ILE A 98 -1.72 -2.71 -40.73
CA ILE A 98 -2.19 -3.61 -39.66
C ILE A 98 -1.04 -4.06 -38.75
N LYS A 99 0.14 -4.38 -39.31
CA LYS A 99 1.31 -4.72 -38.50
C LYS A 99 1.79 -3.56 -37.64
N THR A 100 1.85 -2.37 -38.22
CA THR A 100 2.28 -1.16 -37.51
C THR A 100 1.32 -0.83 -36.37
N ASP A 101 0.01 -0.95 -36.61
CA ASP A 101 -1.00 -0.67 -35.58
C ASP A 101 -1.00 -1.75 -34.49
N ASN A 102 -0.77 -3.02 -34.83
CA ASN A 102 -0.57 -4.06 -33.83
C ASN A 102 0.68 -3.83 -32.97
N GLU A 103 1.78 -3.35 -33.55
CA GLU A 103 2.98 -2.98 -32.79
C GLU A 103 2.68 -1.85 -31.80
N LYS A 104 1.97 -0.80 -32.23
CA LYS A 104 1.52 0.29 -31.34
C LYS A 104 0.60 -0.21 -30.24
N LEU A 105 -0.35 -1.08 -30.56
CA LEU A 105 -1.26 -1.65 -29.56
C LEU A 105 -0.52 -2.51 -28.54
N ARG A 106 0.49 -3.26 -28.96
CA ARG A 106 1.35 -4.02 -28.04
C ARG A 106 2.13 -3.10 -27.11
N GLN A 107 2.68 -2.00 -27.63
CA GLN A 107 3.37 -1.02 -26.81
C GLN A 107 2.41 -0.37 -25.80
N ALA A 108 1.27 0.15 -26.27
CA ALA A 108 0.27 0.77 -25.39
C ALA A 108 -0.25 -0.20 -24.32
N ARG A 109 -0.36 -1.50 -24.65
CA ARG A 109 -0.72 -2.53 -23.68
C ARG A 109 0.37 -2.73 -22.63
N ALA A 110 1.64 -2.78 -23.04
CA ALA A 110 2.76 -2.90 -22.09
C ALA A 110 2.82 -1.67 -21.17
N ASP A 111 2.70 -0.46 -21.73
CA ASP A 111 2.68 0.79 -20.95
C ASP A 111 1.50 0.80 -19.94
N LEU A 112 0.35 0.22 -20.31
CA LEU A 112 -0.80 0.10 -19.42
C LEU A 112 -0.58 -0.95 -18.32
N GLU A 113 0.07 -2.07 -18.65
CA GLU A 113 0.45 -3.09 -17.67
C GLU A 113 1.41 -2.49 -16.62
N ASP A 114 2.41 -1.72 -17.05
CA ASP A 114 3.34 -0.99 -16.16
C ASP A 114 2.60 0.03 -15.27
N LEU A 115 1.65 0.79 -15.84
CA LEU A 115 0.85 1.76 -15.08
C LEU A 115 -0.03 1.08 -14.02
N ILE A 116 -0.62 -0.06 -14.35
CA ILE A 116 -1.43 -0.85 -13.41
C ILE A 116 -0.56 -1.34 -12.25
N GLU A 117 0.64 -1.84 -12.53
CA GLU A 117 1.56 -2.30 -11.47
C GLU A 117 1.96 -1.15 -10.54
N ALA A 118 2.29 0.02 -11.11
CA ALA A 118 2.60 1.22 -10.32
C ALA A 118 1.42 1.67 -9.43
N LEU A 119 0.19 1.63 -9.97
CA LEU A 119 -1.01 2.02 -9.22
C LEU A 119 -1.35 1.02 -8.11
N LEU A 120 -1.15 -0.29 -8.35
CA LEU A 120 -1.33 -1.31 -7.32
C LEU A 120 -0.36 -1.12 -6.16
N TYR A 121 0.91 -0.84 -6.47
CA TYR A 121 1.90 -0.52 -5.44
C TYR A 121 1.54 0.74 -4.64
N GLU A 122 1.07 1.80 -5.31
CA GLU A 122 0.60 3.01 -4.63
C GLU A 122 -0.64 2.73 -3.75
N LEU A 123 -1.56 1.90 -4.22
CA LEU A 123 -2.74 1.50 -3.45
C LEU A 123 -2.37 0.74 -2.18
N GLU A 124 -1.44 -0.21 -2.25
CA GLU A 124 -0.94 -0.94 -1.08
C GLU A 124 -0.31 0.00 -0.04
N LEU A 125 0.48 0.98 -0.48
CA LEU A 125 1.05 1.98 0.41
C LEU A 125 -0.04 2.83 1.08
N LYS A 126 -1.06 3.23 0.32
CA LYS A 126 -2.20 4.02 0.82
C LYS A 126 -3.06 3.23 1.80
N ASP A 127 -3.25 1.94 1.58
CA ASP A 127 -3.98 1.08 2.51
C ASP A 127 -3.25 0.99 3.86
N ALA A 128 -1.93 0.82 3.85
CA ALA A 128 -1.13 0.83 5.09
C ALA A 128 -1.20 2.19 5.83
N GLU A 129 -1.12 3.31 5.10
CA GLU A 129 -1.31 4.65 5.69
C GLU A 129 -2.71 4.82 6.31
N LEU A 130 -3.75 4.30 5.65
CA LEU A 130 -5.13 4.36 6.15
C LEU A 130 -5.33 3.52 7.41
N GLU A 131 -4.69 2.35 7.51
CA GLU A 131 -4.71 1.51 8.72
C GLU A 131 -4.10 2.25 9.91
N GLU A 132 -2.96 2.92 9.72
CA GLU A 132 -2.32 3.73 10.76
C GLU A 132 -3.22 4.89 11.22
N ILE A 133 -3.80 5.63 10.27
CA ILE A 133 -4.73 6.73 10.56
C ILE A 133 -5.96 6.22 11.32
N GLN A 134 -6.51 5.07 10.92
CA GLN A 134 -7.67 4.49 11.58
C GLN A 134 -7.33 4.11 13.02
N TYR A 135 -6.20 3.45 13.23
CA TYR A 135 -5.74 3.05 14.56
C TYR A 135 -5.60 4.26 15.50
N VAL A 136 -4.93 5.33 15.05
CA VAL A 136 -4.79 6.57 15.82
C VAL A 136 -6.16 7.20 16.12
N SER A 137 -7.04 7.26 15.12
CA SER A 137 -8.40 7.79 15.27
C SER A 137 -9.23 7.02 16.32
N GLU A 138 -9.12 5.69 16.34
CA GLU A 138 -9.79 4.86 17.35
C GLU A 138 -9.32 5.15 18.77
N THR A 139 -8.02 5.42 18.97
CA THR A 139 -7.48 5.85 20.26
C THR A 139 -8.05 7.19 20.68
N TYR A 140 -8.09 8.20 19.80
CA TYR A 140 -8.69 9.50 20.10
C TYR A 140 -10.20 9.43 20.40
N ILE A 141 -10.95 8.65 19.62
CA ILE A 141 -12.39 8.45 19.83
C ILE A 141 -12.63 7.82 21.21
N ARG A 142 -11.81 6.84 21.58
CA ARG A 142 -11.89 6.18 22.88
C ARG A 142 -11.55 7.15 24.01
N HIS A 143 -10.47 7.91 23.88
CA HIS A 143 -10.10 8.94 24.84
C HIS A 143 -11.22 9.97 25.05
N HIS A 144 -11.86 10.44 23.97
CA HIS A 144 -12.97 11.37 24.05
C HIS A 144 -14.20 10.78 24.77
N LYS A 145 -14.55 9.52 24.46
CA LYS A 145 -15.64 8.80 25.13
C LYS A 145 -15.37 8.61 26.61
N ASN A 146 -14.14 8.22 26.96
CA ASN A 146 -13.68 8.02 28.32
C ASN A 146 -13.71 9.32 29.12
N SER A 147 -13.13 10.38 28.58
CA SER A 147 -13.16 11.72 29.18
C SER A 147 -14.59 12.18 29.48
N SER A 148 -15.50 11.98 28.51
CA SER A 148 -16.92 12.29 28.68
C SER A 148 -17.59 11.43 29.76
N ARG A 149 -17.19 10.16 29.90
CA ARG A 149 -17.70 9.27 30.95
C ARG A 149 -17.18 9.69 32.32
N LEU A 150 -15.88 9.94 32.47
CA LEU A 150 -15.27 10.42 33.71
C LEU A 150 -15.89 11.72 34.20
N ILE A 151 -16.15 12.69 33.31
CA ILE A 151 -16.83 13.94 33.70
C ILE A 151 -18.24 13.64 34.24
N ARG A 152 -19.00 12.75 33.59
CA ARG A 152 -20.33 12.35 34.10
C ARG A 152 -20.24 11.59 35.42
N THR A 153 -19.25 10.71 35.57
CA THR A 153 -18.99 9.98 36.81
C THR A 153 -18.66 10.95 37.94
N LEU A 154 -17.76 11.92 37.70
CA LEU A 154 -17.41 12.96 38.66
C LEU A 154 -18.66 13.72 39.12
N VAL A 155 -19.44 14.27 38.18
CA VAL A 155 -20.66 15.03 38.51
C VAL A 155 -21.68 14.17 39.25
N GLY A 156 -21.84 12.89 38.88
CA GLY A 156 -22.72 11.95 39.57
C GLY A 156 -22.27 11.70 41.01
N LEU A 157 -21.00 11.37 41.21
CA LEU A 157 -20.43 11.12 42.53
C LEU A 157 -20.50 12.36 43.44
N LEU A 158 -20.24 13.54 42.89
CA LEU A 158 -20.40 14.80 43.62
C LEU A 158 -21.85 15.11 44.02
N ALA A 159 -22.84 14.60 43.28
CA ALA A 159 -24.26 14.77 43.61
C ALA A 159 -24.76 13.76 44.64
N GLU A 160 -24.08 12.62 44.80
CA GLU A 160 -24.45 11.56 45.75
C GLU A 160 -24.01 11.84 47.20
N ASP A 161 -23.13 12.83 47.41
CA ASP A 161 -22.66 13.30 48.73
C ASP A 161 -22.12 12.18 49.64
N LYS A 162 -21.41 11.22 49.05
CA LYS A 162 -20.76 10.12 49.78
C LYS A 162 -19.37 10.55 50.24
N THR A 163 -18.97 10.15 51.45
CA THR A 163 -17.63 10.45 52.00
C THR A 163 -16.45 9.80 51.25
N ASP A 164 -16.67 8.73 50.50
CA ASP A 164 -15.62 7.99 49.77
C ASP A 164 -15.63 8.26 48.25
N TRP A 165 -16.39 9.27 47.81
CA TRP A 165 -16.56 9.63 46.40
C TRP A 165 -15.23 9.86 45.67
N LEU A 166 -14.24 10.45 46.35
CA LEU A 166 -12.96 10.80 45.76
C LEU A 166 -12.15 9.54 45.39
N THR A 167 -12.12 8.57 46.30
CA THR A 167 -11.45 7.29 46.08
C THR A 167 -12.13 6.51 44.95
N GLU A 168 -13.46 6.44 44.96
CA GLU A 168 -14.23 5.82 43.88
C GLU A 168 -13.95 6.51 42.53
N PHE A 169 -13.88 7.84 42.52
CA PHE A 169 -13.55 8.59 41.31
C PHE A 169 -12.14 8.27 40.81
N TYR A 170 -11.14 8.23 41.68
CA TYR A 170 -9.78 7.87 41.29
C TYR A 170 -9.68 6.45 40.72
N ASP A 171 -10.38 5.48 41.30
CA ASP A 171 -10.40 4.11 40.76
C ASP A 171 -10.97 4.08 39.33
N ASN A 172 -12.02 4.87 39.05
CA ASN A 172 -12.54 5.04 37.69
C ASN A 172 -11.50 5.67 36.76
N VAL A 173 -10.84 6.75 37.19
CA VAL A 173 -9.79 7.42 36.39
C VAL A 173 -8.66 6.44 36.04
N LEU A 174 -8.20 5.66 37.01
CA LEU A 174 -7.15 4.67 36.84
C LEU A 174 -7.54 3.58 35.84
N ASP A 175 -8.74 2.99 35.98
CA ASP A 175 -9.25 1.97 35.05
C ASP A 175 -9.32 2.53 33.62
N GLU A 176 -9.85 3.74 33.45
CA GLU A 176 -9.98 4.37 32.14
C GLU A 176 -8.64 4.77 31.51
N SER A 177 -7.65 5.17 32.32
CA SER A 177 -6.32 5.61 31.87
C SER A 177 -5.55 4.50 31.14
N ILE A 178 -5.71 3.24 31.55
CA ILE A 178 -5.09 2.09 30.87
C ILE A 178 -5.78 1.81 29.54
N THR A 179 -7.09 2.07 29.43
CA THR A 179 -7.84 1.73 28.22
C THR A 179 -7.49 2.61 27.00
N VAL A 180 -6.87 3.77 27.21
CA VAL A 180 -6.49 4.71 26.14
C VAL A 180 -5.07 4.55 25.63
N LEU A 181 -4.31 3.62 26.20
CA LEU A 181 -2.95 3.33 25.74
C LEU A 181 -2.97 2.65 24.37
N HIS A 182 -1.95 2.95 23.58
CA HIS A 182 -1.72 2.40 22.24
C HIS A 182 -1.34 0.92 22.30
N GLN A 183 -0.34 0.58 23.11
CA GLN A 183 0.17 -0.80 23.21
C GLN A 183 -0.74 -1.71 24.06
N ASP A 184 -0.32 -2.98 24.21
CA ASP A 184 -1.06 -3.96 25.02
C ASP A 184 -1.36 -3.41 26.41
N ARG A 185 -2.59 -3.64 26.86
CA ARG A 185 -3.14 -3.19 28.14
C ARG A 185 -3.06 -4.27 29.21
N SER A 186 -2.83 -5.51 28.78
CA SER A 186 -2.86 -6.68 29.67
C SER A 186 -1.73 -6.65 30.69
N ASP A 187 -0.60 -6.04 30.32
CA ASP A 187 0.62 -5.89 31.12
C ASP A 187 0.72 -4.52 31.82
N LYS A 188 -0.33 -3.70 31.74
CA LYS A 188 -0.34 -2.34 32.26
C LYS A 188 -1.01 -2.26 33.63
N SER A 189 -0.40 -1.47 34.51
CA SER A 189 -0.94 -1.13 35.83
C SER A 189 -0.82 0.36 36.08
N SER A 190 -1.65 0.90 36.97
CA SER A 190 -1.70 2.33 37.24
C SER A 190 -1.79 2.61 38.73
N THR A 191 -1.15 3.68 39.17
CA THR A 191 -1.12 4.08 40.58
C THR A 191 -1.19 5.60 40.67
N LEU A 192 -2.06 6.09 41.55
CA LEU A 192 -2.14 7.51 41.88
C LEU A 192 -1.51 7.74 43.26
N PHE A 193 -0.53 8.63 43.32
CA PHE A 193 0.02 9.14 44.57
C PHE A 193 -0.47 10.56 44.79
N MET A 194 -0.92 10.89 46.00
CA MET A 194 -1.30 12.23 46.41
C MET A 194 -0.44 12.69 47.58
N VAL A 195 -0.23 13.99 47.68
CA VAL A 195 0.53 14.58 48.79
C VAL A 195 -0.33 14.55 50.04
N ASP A 196 0.14 13.84 51.06
CA ASP A 196 -0.47 13.76 52.38
C ASP A 196 0.64 13.78 53.44
N ASP A 197 0.49 14.66 54.44
CA ASP A 197 1.45 14.89 55.52
C ASP A 197 2.91 15.09 55.03
N GLY A 198 3.07 15.90 53.97
CA GLY A 198 4.38 16.24 53.42
C GLY A 198 5.08 15.12 52.63
N LYS A 199 4.39 14.01 52.35
CA LYS A 199 4.92 12.90 51.54
C LYS A 199 3.93 12.51 50.45
N LEU A 200 4.42 11.90 49.37
CA LEU A 200 3.54 11.23 48.42
C LEU A 200 3.09 9.89 49.00
N LYS A 201 1.78 9.71 49.17
CA LYS A 201 1.16 8.46 49.60
C LYS A 201 0.22 7.95 48.51
N MET A 202 0.09 6.64 48.41
CA MET A 202 -0.80 6.02 47.43
C MET A 202 -2.26 6.33 47.79
N ALA A 203 -3.00 6.92 46.85
CA ALA A 203 -4.41 7.25 46.99
C ALA A 203 -5.32 6.22 46.28
N ALA A 204 -4.85 5.67 45.14
CA ALA A 204 -5.57 4.64 44.39
C ALA A 204 -4.58 3.80 43.58
N TYR A 205 -4.98 2.58 43.21
CA TYR A 205 -4.19 1.69 42.35
C TYR A 205 -5.07 0.73 41.56
N HIS A 206 -4.62 0.35 40.37
CA HIS A 206 -5.29 -0.65 39.52
C HIS A 206 -4.27 -1.64 38.97
N ARG A 207 -4.59 -2.94 39.04
CA ARG A 207 -3.75 -4.07 38.59
C ARG A 207 -2.32 -4.09 39.13
N VAL A 208 -2.08 -3.48 40.29
CA VAL A 208 -0.80 -3.59 40.99
C VAL A 208 -0.82 -4.83 41.89
N ASN A 209 0.20 -5.67 41.80
CA ASN A 209 0.33 -6.85 42.68
C ASN A 209 0.37 -6.43 44.16
N PHE A 210 -0.50 -7.05 44.97
CA PHE A 210 -0.79 -6.73 46.38
C PHE A 210 0.45 -6.66 47.30
N THR A 211 1.53 -7.39 46.98
CA THR A 211 2.81 -7.38 47.72
C THR A 211 3.62 -6.08 47.58
N SER A 212 3.33 -5.24 46.58
CA SER A 212 3.92 -3.89 46.42
C SER A 212 3.16 -2.79 47.16
N THR A 213 1.92 -3.06 47.56
CA THR A 213 0.89 -2.03 47.76
C THR A 213 0.86 -1.46 49.18
N VAL A 214 1.50 -2.13 50.14
CA VAL A 214 1.46 -1.70 51.53
C VAL A 214 2.65 -0.78 51.81
N THR A 215 2.42 0.55 51.74
CA THR A 215 3.26 1.60 52.36
C THR A 215 4.48 2.12 51.58
N ARG A 216 4.50 2.13 50.24
CA ARG A 216 5.49 2.96 49.53
C ARG A 216 5.08 4.44 49.60
N THR A 217 5.90 5.22 50.30
CA THR A 217 5.82 6.69 50.33
C THR A 217 7.08 7.29 49.74
N PHE A 218 6.97 8.43 49.08
CA PHE A 218 8.13 9.13 48.50
C PHE A 218 8.29 10.50 49.14
N GLU A 219 9.52 10.84 49.53
CA GLU A 219 9.89 12.20 49.90
C GLU A 219 10.00 13.11 48.66
N TYR A 220 10.02 14.42 48.89
CA TYR A 220 10.14 15.41 47.82
C TYR A 220 11.49 15.28 47.10
N GLY A 221 11.47 14.95 45.80
CA GLY A 221 12.66 14.73 44.98
C GLY A 221 13.27 13.33 45.07
N GLU A 222 12.58 12.38 45.69
CA GLU A 222 13.08 11.03 45.94
C GLU A 222 12.41 9.96 45.06
N GLY A 223 13.19 9.05 44.49
CA GLY A 223 12.71 8.05 43.54
C GLY A 223 12.04 8.69 42.30
N PHE A 224 11.39 7.87 41.48
CA PHE A 224 10.73 8.34 40.26
C PHE A 224 9.61 9.36 40.54
N ALA A 225 8.64 8.99 41.38
CA ALA A 225 7.48 9.83 41.67
C ALA A 225 7.86 11.11 42.44
N GLY A 226 8.78 11.04 43.41
CA GLY A 226 9.24 12.23 44.13
C GLY A 226 10.05 13.18 43.25
N CYS A 227 10.82 12.68 42.27
CA CYS A 227 11.49 13.52 41.29
C CYS A 227 10.49 14.30 40.42
N ILE A 228 9.41 13.66 39.97
CA ILE A 228 8.32 14.31 39.23
C ILE A 228 7.59 15.32 40.11
N TRP A 229 7.36 14.98 41.38
CA TRP A 229 6.78 15.91 42.33
C TRP A 229 7.64 17.18 42.48
N LYS A 230 8.97 17.02 42.44
CA LYS A 230 9.92 18.13 42.53
C LYS A 230 10.05 18.94 41.25
N SER A 231 10.19 18.29 40.10
CA SER A 231 10.35 18.97 38.81
C SER A 231 9.05 19.59 38.33
N GLY A 232 7.92 18.92 38.61
CA GLY A 232 6.64 19.20 37.97
C GLY A 232 6.64 18.86 36.48
N GLU A 233 7.60 18.10 35.99
CA GLU A 233 7.71 17.70 34.59
C GLU A 233 7.30 16.24 34.42
N VAL A 234 6.69 15.94 33.27
CA VAL A 234 6.35 14.56 32.91
C VAL A 234 7.64 13.78 32.63
N ALA A 235 7.68 12.51 33.03
CA ALA A 235 8.78 11.61 32.69
C ALA A 235 8.23 10.32 32.08
N LEU A 236 8.83 9.91 30.96
CA LEU A 236 8.64 8.61 30.31
C LEU A 236 9.98 7.87 30.38
N VAL A 237 9.95 6.65 30.93
CA VAL A 237 11.11 5.76 30.99
C VAL A 237 10.70 4.45 30.34
N ASN A 238 11.22 4.18 29.14
CA ASN A 238 10.90 2.97 28.38
C ASN A 238 11.77 1.77 28.75
N ASP A 239 12.93 1.99 29.38
CA ASP A 239 13.70 0.95 30.05
C ASP A 239 14.14 1.44 31.43
N ILE A 240 13.55 0.87 32.48
CA ILE A 240 13.86 1.24 33.86
C ILE A 240 15.30 0.88 34.27
N SER A 241 15.93 -0.10 33.60
CA SER A 241 17.28 -0.56 33.94
C SER A 241 18.35 0.45 33.54
N GLU A 242 18.03 1.32 32.58
CA GLU A 242 18.88 2.42 32.13
C GLU A 242 18.68 3.70 32.95
N SER A 243 17.75 3.70 33.90
CA SER A 243 17.31 4.90 34.63
C SER A 243 17.80 4.91 36.08
N SER A 244 18.43 6.00 36.48
CA SER A 244 18.91 6.21 37.84
C SER A 244 17.79 6.42 38.87
N TYR A 245 16.52 6.53 38.43
CA TYR A 245 15.37 6.69 39.33
C TYR A 245 15.04 5.42 40.15
N PHE A 246 15.60 4.28 39.76
CA PHE A 246 15.23 2.95 40.24
C PHE A 246 16.39 2.23 40.97
N GLU A 247 17.33 2.99 41.53
CA GLU A 247 18.46 2.44 42.29
C GLU A 247 18.17 2.34 43.80
N GLY A 248 18.86 1.41 44.48
CA GLY A 248 18.82 1.27 45.94
C GLY A 248 17.42 0.96 46.50
N ASP A 249 17.00 1.71 47.52
CA ASP A 249 15.70 1.54 48.20
C ASP A 249 14.49 1.84 47.29
N PHE A 250 14.73 2.47 46.11
CA PHE A 250 13.69 2.77 45.10
C PHE A 250 13.59 1.71 44.00
N SER A 251 14.48 0.70 44.02
CA SER A 251 14.41 -0.44 43.11
C SER A 251 12.99 -1.04 43.12
N PRO A 252 12.39 -1.34 41.96
CA PRO A 252 11.08 -1.96 41.89
C PRO A 252 11.04 -3.25 42.72
N ASN A 253 9.99 -3.42 43.52
CA ASN A 253 9.74 -4.70 44.20
C ASN A 253 9.16 -5.76 43.22
N HIS A 254 8.75 -5.34 42.02
CA HIS A 254 8.25 -6.17 40.93
C HIS A 254 8.90 -5.72 39.62
N ASN A 255 9.13 -6.65 38.70
CA ASN A 255 9.68 -6.31 37.39
C ASN A 255 8.61 -5.61 36.54
N TYR A 256 8.68 -4.29 36.45
CA TYR A 256 8.09 -3.54 35.35
C TYR A 256 9.22 -2.96 34.51
N GLY A 257 9.15 -3.06 33.18
CA GLY A 257 10.21 -2.64 32.27
C GLY A 257 10.12 -1.17 31.87
N ALA A 258 8.93 -0.58 31.91
CA ALA A 258 8.69 0.81 31.55
C ALA A 258 7.69 1.51 32.47
N ILE A 259 7.75 2.84 32.54
CA ILE A 259 6.86 3.66 33.36
C ILE A 259 6.70 5.09 32.81
N ILE A 260 5.47 5.58 32.82
CA ILE A 260 5.13 7.00 32.66
C ILE A 260 4.76 7.56 34.03
N GLY A 261 5.24 8.76 34.34
CA GLY A 261 4.79 9.53 35.49
C GLY A 261 4.35 10.94 35.09
N LEU A 262 3.11 11.29 35.46
CA LEU A 262 2.49 12.57 35.19
C LEU A 262 2.22 13.33 36.49
N PRO A 263 2.66 14.58 36.62
CA PRO A 263 2.36 15.39 37.80
C PRO A 263 0.87 15.78 37.82
N VAL A 264 0.21 15.55 38.95
CA VAL A 264 -1.14 16.06 39.22
C VAL A 264 -1.01 17.48 39.74
N LYS A 265 -1.48 18.46 38.97
CA LYS A 265 -1.25 19.88 39.25
C LYS A 265 -2.55 20.60 39.61
N ILE A 266 -2.43 21.51 40.57
CA ILE A 266 -3.42 22.56 40.83
C ILE A 266 -2.69 23.89 40.70
N ASN A 267 -3.09 24.68 39.71
CA ASN A 267 -2.37 25.89 39.30
C ASN A 267 -0.89 25.59 38.99
N ARG A 268 0.03 26.02 39.87
CA ARG A 268 1.48 25.82 39.75
C ARG A 268 2.04 24.81 40.75
N THR A 269 1.18 24.23 41.57
CA THR A 269 1.58 23.32 42.64
C THR A 269 1.29 21.89 42.23
N VAL A 270 2.28 21.02 42.38
CA VAL A 270 2.10 19.57 42.18
C VAL A 270 1.58 18.99 43.50
N VAL A 271 0.38 18.40 43.44
CA VAL A 271 -0.35 17.83 44.59
C VAL A 271 -0.42 16.30 44.55
N GLY A 272 0.13 15.69 43.51
CA GLY A 272 0.20 14.25 43.35
C GLY A 272 0.96 13.85 42.09
N VAL A 273 1.07 12.56 41.84
CA VAL A 273 1.70 11.98 40.66
C VAL A 273 0.91 10.73 40.24
N LEU A 274 0.48 10.71 38.98
CA LEU A 274 -0.11 9.55 38.33
C LEU A 274 0.99 8.75 37.65
N CYS A 275 1.13 7.48 37.99
CA CYS A 275 2.11 6.56 37.42
C CYS A 275 1.41 5.45 36.65
N ILE A 276 1.84 5.18 35.42
CA ILE A 276 1.41 4.04 34.60
C ILE A 276 2.63 3.17 34.32
N GLN A 277 2.56 1.88 34.63
CA GLN A 277 3.65 0.92 34.53
C GLN A 277 3.33 -0.16 33.50
N SER A 278 4.37 -0.71 32.87
CA SER A 278 4.30 -1.83 31.92
C SER A 278 5.28 -2.91 32.34
N GLU A 279 4.88 -4.18 32.30
CA GLU A 279 5.80 -5.29 32.60
C GLU A 279 6.98 -5.35 31.62
N GLY A 280 6.75 -5.02 30.34
CA GLY A 280 7.77 -4.96 29.29
C GLY A 280 8.52 -3.62 29.23
N ALA A 281 9.73 -3.66 28.67
CA ALA A 281 10.41 -2.47 28.16
C ALA A 281 9.74 -1.98 26.87
N ASP A 282 9.96 -0.71 26.51
CA ASP A 282 9.36 -0.04 25.35
C ASP A 282 7.82 -0.11 25.33
N GLY A 283 7.22 -0.17 26.53
CA GLY A 283 5.78 -0.36 26.72
C GLY A 283 4.90 0.83 26.38
N PHE A 284 5.49 1.97 26.00
CA PHE A 284 4.81 3.25 25.79
C PHE A 284 5.41 4.06 24.64
N ILE A 285 4.57 4.89 24.03
CA ILE A 285 4.97 5.90 23.02
C ILE A 285 4.69 7.31 23.54
N GLU A 286 5.23 8.34 22.88
CA GLU A 286 5.05 9.74 23.32
C GLU A 286 3.56 10.17 23.27
N GLU A 287 2.78 9.65 22.33
CA GLU A 287 1.36 9.95 22.18
C GLU A 287 0.51 9.43 23.37
N ASP A 288 0.98 8.39 24.07
CA ASP A 288 0.35 7.92 25.31
C ASP A 288 0.42 9.01 26.39
N VAL A 289 1.55 9.72 26.48
CA VAL A 289 1.76 10.80 27.45
C VAL A 289 0.73 11.91 27.25
N ASP A 290 0.52 12.34 26.01
CA ASP A 290 -0.42 13.42 25.70
C ASP A 290 -1.86 13.05 26.08
N THR A 291 -2.24 11.80 25.84
CA THR A 291 -3.56 11.28 26.17
C THR A 291 -3.76 11.15 27.69
N LEU A 292 -2.71 10.76 28.42
CA LEU A 292 -2.74 10.56 29.87
C LEU A 292 -2.78 11.87 30.67
N LYS A 293 -2.31 13.00 30.11
CA LYS A 293 -2.33 14.33 30.79
C LYS A 293 -3.70 14.69 31.33
N PHE A 294 -4.75 14.47 30.53
CA PHE A 294 -6.14 14.70 30.94
C PHE A 294 -6.52 13.95 32.23
N TYR A 295 -6.04 12.72 32.39
CA TYR A 295 -6.37 11.88 33.56
C TYR A 295 -5.66 12.40 34.82
N ALA A 296 -4.43 12.89 34.70
CA ALA A 296 -3.76 13.57 35.81
C ALA A 296 -4.47 14.89 36.17
N ASP A 297 -4.90 15.66 35.18
CA ASP A 297 -5.60 16.93 35.39
C ASP A 297 -6.95 16.75 36.08
N ILE A 298 -7.75 15.74 35.67
CA ILE A 298 -9.06 15.49 36.28
C ILE A 298 -8.94 14.96 37.71
N CYS A 299 -7.88 14.21 38.04
CA CYS A 299 -7.54 13.89 39.43
C CYS A 299 -7.26 15.16 40.25
N GLY A 300 -6.50 16.10 39.70
CA GLY A 300 -6.20 17.37 40.35
C GLY A 300 -7.45 18.21 40.61
N LEU A 301 -8.39 18.22 39.65
CA LEU A 301 -9.68 18.87 39.82
C LEU A 301 -10.50 18.25 40.95
N ALA A 302 -10.59 16.92 41.00
CA ALA A 302 -11.32 16.21 42.05
C ALA A 302 -10.70 16.45 43.44
N TYR A 303 -9.38 16.36 43.56
CA TYR A 303 -8.66 16.70 44.79
C TYR A 303 -8.93 18.14 45.23
N TYR A 304 -8.89 19.10 44.30
CA TYR A 304 -9.13 20.49 44.60
C TYR A 304 -10.53 20.71 45.17
N TYR A 305 -11.54 20.08 44.57
CA TYR A 305 -12.92 20.17 45.01
C TYR A 305 -13.10 19.62 46.43
N ASP A 306 -12.55 18.44 46.72
CA ASP A 306 -12.61 17.79 48.03
C ASP A 306 -12.02 18.68 49.14
N ASN A 307 -10.79 19.19 48.91
CA ASN A 307 -10.09 20.06 49.86
C ASN A 307 -10.73 21.45 50.02
N MET A 308 -11.53 21.91 49.05
CA MET A 308 -12.30 23.15 49.19
C MET A 308 -13.49 22.98 50.12
N ASN A 309 -14.22 21.86 50.01
CA ASN A 309 -15.39 21.60 50.83
C ASN A 309 -15.01 21.39 52.31
N GLU A 310 -13.92 20.67 52.59
CA GLU A 310 -13.43 20.51 53.97
C GLU A 310 -13.14 21.85 54.66
N LYS A 311 -12.63 22.85 53.93
CA LYS A 311 -12.36 24.18 54.48
C LYS A 311 -13.62 25.02 54.72
N ILE A 312 -14.69 24.74 53.99
CA ILE A 312 -15.99 25.41 54.17
C ILE A 312 -16.72 24.82 55.37
N ASP A 313 -16.66 23.50 55.56
CA ASP A 313 -17.33 22.82 56.68
C ASP A 313 -16.62 23.02 58.04
N ALA A 314 -15.32 23.37 58.01
CA ALA A 314 -14.52 23.65 59.21
C ALA A 314 -14.58 25.11 59.73
N GLY A 315 -15.28 26.01 59.02
CA GLY A 315 -15.39 27.45 59.34
C GLY A 315 -16.75 27.84 59.90
#